data_AF-A0A7J5V0P0-F1
#
_entry.id   AF-A0A7J5V0P0-F1
#
_cell.length_a   1.000
_cell.length_b   1.000
_cell.length_c   1.000
_cell.angle_alpha   90.00
_cell.angle_beta   90.00
_cell.angle_gamma   90.00
#
_symmetry.space_group_name_H-M   'P 1'
#
loop_
_entity.id
_entity.type
_entity.pdbx_description
1 polymer ?
#
loop_
_entity_poly.entity_id
_entity_poly.type
_entity_poly.pdbx_seq_one_letter_code
_entity_poly.pdbx_strand_id
1 'polypeptide(L)'
;MSDYHPENLPDAHKQIVKLITAKHSEVIIGGEVIGGLEAGELTNVIGLAIQSRMSVNNLLTMQIGTHPCLTASPAAYPLIKAAEIIAIKMLNK
;
A
#
# COMPACT_ATOMS: atom_id res chain seq x y z
N MET A 1 -9.60 -2.72 3.39
CA MET A 1 -9.90 -1.29 3.67
C MET A 1 -10.65 -0.73 2.48
N SER A 2 -11.50 0.27 2.64
CA SER A 2 -12.18 0.88 1.49
C SER A 2 -11.22 1.73 0.66
N ASP A 3 -11.41 1.76 -0.65
CA ASP A 3 -10.76 2.68 -1.59
C ASP A 3 -11.25 4.13 -1.46
N TYR A 4 -12.37 4.39 -0.78
CA TYR A 4 -12.91 5.72 -0.53
C TYR A 4 -12.87 6.08 0.96
N HIS A 5 -13.03 7.36 1.25
CA HIS A 5 -13.20 7.87 2.60
C HIS A 5 -14.25 8.99 2.64
N PRO A 6 -15.36 8.84 3.38
CA PRO A 6 -15.71 7.71 4.24
C PRO A 6 -16.08 6.42 3.47
N GLU A 7 -15.95 5.25 4.12
CA GLU A 7 -16.16 3.92 3.49
C GLU A 7 -17.59 3.67 3.00
N ASN A 8 -18.57 4.45 3.47
CA ASN A 8 -19.98 4.34 3.08
C ASN A 8 -20.35 5.16 1.84
N LEU A 9 -19.37 5.75 1.15
CA LEU A 9 -19.62 6.45 -0.11
C LEU A 9 -20.11 5.47 -1.20
N PRO A 10 -20.98 5.92 -2.13
CA PRO A 10 -21.35 5.14 -3.29
C PRO A 10 -20.11 4.69 -4.06
N ASP A 11 -20.15 3.49 -4.64
CA ASP A 11 -19.07 2.89 -5.45
C ASP A 11 -17.74 2.64 -4.71
N ALA A 12 -17.77 2.63 -3.37
CA ALA A 12 -16.61 2.23 -2.58
C ALA A 12 -16.38 0.70 -2.63
N HIS A 13 -15.15 0.29 -2.90
CA HIS A 13 -14.71 -1.10 -2.96
C HIS A 13 -13.76 -1.45 -1.82
N LYS A 14 -13.77 -2.73 -1.42
CA LYS A 14 -12.77 -3.26 -0.49
C LYS A 14 -11.47 -3.53 -1.23
N GLN A 15 -10.41 -2.92 -0.73
CA GLN A 15 -9.04 -3.12 -1.14
C GLN A 15 -8.24 -3.95 -0.14
N ILE A 16 -7.39 -4.82 -0.67
CA ILE A 16 -6.41 -5.60 0.06
C ILE A 16 -5.09 -5.48 -0.69
N VAL A 17 -4.03 -5.11 0.04
CA VAL A 17 -2.66 -5.07 -0.49
C VAL A 17 -1.79 -5.97 0.36
N LYS A 18 -0.95 -6.76 -0.31
CA LYS A 18 0.10 -7.56 0.31
C LYS A 18 1.42 -7.18 -0.34
N LEU A 19 2.43 -6.92 0.48
CA LEU A 19 3.79 -6.64 0.03
C LEU A 19 4.72 -7.80 0.35
N ILE A 20 5.72 -8.01 -0.50
CA ILE A 20 6.76 -9.02 -0.34
C ILE A 20 8.10 -8.29 -0.31
N THR A 21 8.92 -8.59 0.69
CA THR A 21 10.18 -7.90 0.93
C THR A 21 11.33 -8.86 1.15
N ALA A 22 12.52 -8.48 0.67
CA ALA A 22 13.74 -9.20 1.00
C ALA A 22 14.04 -9.05 2.51
N LYS A 23 14.24 -10.18 3.21
CA LYS A 23 14.38 -10.20 4.68
C LYS A 23 15.54 -9.33 5.21
N HIS A 24 16.65 -9.26 4.48
CA HIS A 24 17.88 -8.60 4.95
C HIS A 24 18.04 -7.17 4.46
N SER A 25 17.64 -6.88 3.21
CA SER A 25 17.75 -5.52 2.65
C SER A 25 16.48 -4.70 2.82
N GLU A 26 15.37 -5.33 3.23
CA GLU A 26 14.06 -4.70 3.41
C GLU A 26 13.48 -4.09 2.12
N VAL A 27 14.10 -4.38 0.97
CA VAL A 27 13.66 -3.91 -0.34
C VAL A 27 12.36 -4.61 -0.73
N ILE A 28 11.40 -3.85 -1.26
CA ILE A 28 10.18 -4.38 -1.86
C ILE A 28 10.56 -5.16 -3.13
N ILE A 29 10.17 -6.44 -3.20
CA ILE A 29 10.44 -7.32 -4.34
C ILE A 29 9.18 -7.82 -5.03
N GLY A 30 8.01 -7.48 -4.51
CA GLY A 30 6.73 -7.91 -5.04
C GLY A 30 5.56 -7.35 -4.25
N GLY A 31 4.37 -7.50 -4.83
CA GLY A 31 3.12 -7.23 -4.14
C GLY A 31 1.92 -7.76 -4.91
N GLU A 32 0.81 -7.91 -4.20
CA GLU A 32 -0.47 -8.36 -4.73
C GLU A 32 -1.54 -7.35 -4.32
N VAL A 33 -2.48 -7.06 -5.23
CA VAL A 33 -3.59 -6.13 -5.00
C VAL A 33 -4.90 -6.79 -5.39
N ILE A 34 -5.89 -6.70 -4.51
CA ILE A 34 -7.29 -7.02 -4.78
C ILE A 34 -8.08 -5.77 -4.47
N GLY A 35 -8.92 -5.30 -5.40
CA GLY A 35 -9.69 -4.07 -5.27
C GLY A 35 -10.63 -3.84 -6.46
N GLY A 36 -11.15 -2.63 -6.59
CA GLY A 36 -11.89 -2.17 -7.75
C GLY A 36 -10.98 -1.78 -8.92
N LEU A 37 -11.38 -0.78 -9.70
CA LEU A 37 -10.62 -0.29 -10.85
C LEU A 37 -9.23 0.26 -10.47
N GLU A 38 -9.14 0.84 -9.29
CA GLU A 38 -7.93 1.45 -8.74
C GLU A 38 -6.83 0.43 -8.38
N ALA A 39 -7.15 -0.88 -8.36
CA ALA A 39 -6.16 -1.93 -8.17
C ALA A 39 -5.04 -1.89 -9.23
N GLY A 40 -5.36 -1.44 -10.45
CA GLY A 40 -4.37 -1.23 -11.51
C GLY A 40 -3.37 -0.13 -11.18
N GLU A 41 -3.82 0.98 -10.57
CA GLU A 41 -2.94 2.07 -10.16
C GLU A 41 -2.01 1.64 -9.02
N LEU A 42 -2.54 0.96 -8.01
CA LEU A 42 -1.74 0.39 -6.92
C LEU A 42 -0.70 -0.61 -7.44
N THR A 43 -1.06 -1.42 -8.44
CA THR A 43 -0.11 -2.35 -9.08
C THR A 43 1.04 -1.60 -9.75
N ASN A 44 0.75 -0.49 -10.44
CA ASN A 44 1.78 0.35 -11.05
C ASN A 44 2.70 1.00 -10.00
N VAL A 45 2.13 1.47 -8.88
CA VAL A 45 2.92 2.03 -7.76
C VAL A 45 3.85 0.97 -7.16
N ILE A 46 3.38 -0.26 -6.99
CA ILE A 46 4.22 -1.38 -6.54
C ILE A 46 5.33 -1.66 -7.56
N GLY A 47 5.02 -1.66 -8.85
CA GLY A 47 6.00 -1.80 -9.92
C GLY A 47 7.09 -0.71 -9.87
N LEU A 48 6.70 0.54 -9.64
CA LEU A 48 7.63 1.66 -9.44
C LEU A 48 8.50 1.48 -8.19
N ALA A 49 7.92 1.01 -7.09
CA ALA A 49 8.65 0.75 -5.85
C ALA A 49 9.72 -0.34 -6.05
N ILE A 50 9.39 -1.41 -6.77
CA ILE A 50 10.33 -2.47 -7.14
C ILE A 50 11.43 -1.92 -8.05
N GLN A 51 11.05 -1.22 -9.13
CA GLN A 51 11.99 -0.63 -10.09
C GLN A 51 12.99 0.32 -9.42
N SER A 52 12.51 1.09 -8.44
CA SER A 52 13.32 2.07 -7.70
C SER A 52 14.07 1.46 -6.50
N ARG A 53 13.95 0.14 -6.27
CA ARG A 53 14.53 -0.56 -5.11
C ARG A 53 14.15 0.08 -3.78
N MET A 54 12.91 0.53 -3.65
CA MET A 54 12.42 1.13 -2.41
C MET A 54 12.47 0.13 -1.26
N SER A 55 12.95 0.55 -0.10
CA SER A 55 12.80 -0.19 1.15
C SER A 55 11.41 0.00 1.75
N VAL A 56 11.05 -0.84 2.72
CA VAL A 56 9.85 -0.64 3.56
C VAL A 56 9.83 0.77 4.16
N ASN A 57 10.96 1.27 4.66
CA ASN A 57 11.07 2.61 5.24
C ASN A 57 10.84 3.72 4.21
N ASN A 58 11.30 3.55 2.96
CA ASN A 58 10.99 4.51 1.89
C ASN A 58 9.48 4.57 1.63
N LEU A 59 8.80 3.43 1.63
CA LEU A 59 7.35 3.38 1.42
C LEU A 59 6.59 4.05 2.58
N LEU A 60 7.02 3.82 3.83
CA LEU A 60 6.41 4.41 5.03
C LEU A 60 6.55 5.93 5.10
N THR A 61 7.63 6.48 4.54
CA THR A 61 7.93 7.92 4.53
C THR A 61 7.52 8.60 3.22
N MET A 62 6.96 7.84 2.28
CA MET A 62 6.53 8.33 0.98
C MET A 62 5.43 9.37 1.15
N GLN A 63 5.58 10.50 0.44
CA GLN A 63 4.53 11.51 0.40
C GLN A 63 3.40 11.01 -0.49
N ILE A 64 2.18 10.98 0.04
CA ILE A 64 0.98 10.56 -0.68
C ILE A 64 -0.09 11.65 -0.60
N GLY A 65 -0.76 11.88 -1.73
CA GLY A 65 -2.02 12.62 -1.75
C GLY A 65 -3.18 11.65 -1.55
N THR A 66 -4.21 12.07 -0.81
CA THR A 66 -5.45 11.31 -0.66
C THR A 66 -6.65 12.16 -1.02
N HIS A 67 -7.63 11.57 -1.68
CA HIS A 67 -8.90 12.21 -2.02
C HIS A 67 -10.08 11.29 -1.63
N PRO A 68 -11.15 11.83 -0.98
CA PRO A 68 -12.31 11.07 -0.53
C PRO A 68 -12.88 10.03 -1.50
N CYS A 69 -13.01 10.39 -2.78
CA CYS A 69 -13.60 9.54 -3.81
C CYS A 69 -12.57 8.84 -4.71
N LEU A 70 -11.31 8.72 -4.30
CA LEU A 70 -10.26 8.07 -5.12
C LEU A 70 -9.30 7.19 -4.30
N THR A 71 -9.14 7.49 -3.01
CA THR A 71 -8.21 6.78 -2.14
C THR A 71 -8.76 6.67 -0.73
N ALA A 72 -8.37 5.61 -0.03
CA ALA A 72 -8.60 5.50 1.40
C ALA A 72 -8.03 6.71 2.17
N SER A 73 -8.46 6.89 3.41
CA SER A 73 -7.85 7.86 4.33
C SER A 73 -6.33 7.66 4.42
N PRO A 74 -5.52 8.72 4.58
CA PRO A 74 -4.07 8.59 4.79
C PRO A 74 -3.72 7.61 5.91
N ALA A 75 -4.53 7.61 6.98
CA ALA A 75 -4.36 6.75 8.14
C ALA A 75 -4.74 5.28 7.89
N ALA A 76 -5.43 4.97 6.78
CA ALA A 76 -5.92 3.65 6.43
C ALA A 76 -5.54 3.24 5.00
N TYR A 77 -4.54 3.88 4.39
CA TYR A 77 -4.17 3.58 3.01
C TYR A 77 -3.56 2.16 2.91
N PRO A 78 -4.14 1.24 2.10
CA PRO A 78 -3.78 -0.17 2.14
C PRO A 78 -2.30 -0.44 1.89
N LEU A 79 -1.69 0.31 0.98
CA LEU A 79 -0.28 0.18 0.63
C LEU A 79 0.63 0.50 1.83
N ILE A 80 0.33 1.59 2.55
CA ILE A 80 1.08 2.02 3.74
C ILE A 80 0.87 1.03 4.88
N LYS A 81 -0.37 0.53 5.06
CA LYS A 81 -0.65 -0.48 6.07
C LYS A 81 0.05 -1.81 5.83
N ALA A 82 0.17 -2.23 4.58
CA ALA A 82 0.97 -3.39 4.24
C ALA A 82 2.45 -3.19 4.64
N ALA A 83 3.01 -2.01 4.41
CA ALA A 83 4.39 -1.70 4.82
C ALA A 83 4.55 -1.62 6.34
N GLU A 84 3.60 -1.01 7.07
CA GLU A 84 3.60 -0.96 8.54
C GLU A 84 3.63 -2.36 9.15
N ILE A 85 2.80 -3.28 8.64
CA ILE A 85 2.75 -4.68 9.10
C ILE A 85 4.12 -5.36 8.92
N ILE A 86 4.80 -5.09 7.80
CA ILE A 86 6.13 -5.66 7.55
C ILE A 86 7.17 -5.07 8.50
N ALA A 87 7.17 -3.75 8.70
CA ALA A 87 8.08 -3.09 9.64
C ALA A 87 7.92 -3.64 11.07
N ILE A 88 6.68 -3.83 11.54
CA ILE A 88 6.41 -4.45 12.85
C ILE A 88 6.95 -5.89 12.89
N LYS A 89 6.76 -6.69 11.84
CA LYS A 89 7.30 -8.05 11.75
C LYS A 89 8.83 -8.09 11.70
N MET A 90 9.48 -7.03 11.23
CA MET A 90 10.94 -6.92 11.21
C MET A 90 11.48 -6.54 12.59
N LEU A 91 10.80 -5.66 13.32
CA LEU A 91 11.17 -5.25 14.68
C LEU A 91 11.04 -6.38 15.72
N ASN A 92 10.10 -7.30 15.52
CA ASN A 92 9.81 -8.40 16.44
C ASN A 92 10.62 -9.69 16.15
N LYS A 93 11.70 -9.61 15.37
CA LYS A 93 12.61 -10.72 15.07
C LYS A 93 13.91 -10.58 15.84
#